data_AF-I1LRF0-F1
#
_entry.id   AF-I1LRF0-F1
#
_cell.length_a   1.000
_cell.length_b   1.000
_cell.length_c   1.000
_cell.angle_alpha   90.00
_cell.angle_beta   90.00
_cell.angle_gamma   90.00
#
_symmetry.space_group_name_H-M   'P 1'
#
loop_
_entity.id
_entity.type
_entity.pdbx_description
1 polymer ?
#
loop_
_entity_poly.entity_id
_entity_poly.type
_entity_poly.pdbx_seq_one_letter_code
_entity_poly.pdbx_strand_id
1 'polypeptide(L)'
;MGKREKQKQRHEKGHRGRGSFNYLQEDHDFDDTPRPSPSEEECADDSNEEKEEEEEEEEEGHENQSHDMPSKFLLYQQSVQSPKGDISYLQKFFLMYVGGRMPLHLQEDFCGTALLSTEWLRSDSRRTVVGLDLDLEALNWCMESNIPKVGADGFSRMSLFHGNVLQPLQSKLVKIDPQQLVSDISLSQNEENLQTDVPESDAPTGSVAQDDKYTKRNIILPGRDIVCAFNYSCCCLHKRAELVLYFKHAREALSTKGGIFVMDLYGGTSSEHKLRLQRRFPNFTYVWEQAEFDIIQRKTRISLHFHMKKEQRKLRHAFSYSWRL
;
A
#
# COMPACT_ATOMS: atom_id res chain seq x y z
N MET A 1 -34.26 -65.59 -44.50
CA MET A 1 -33.32 -64.89 -45.42
C MET A 1 -33.86 -63.48 -45.63
N GLY A 2 -33.18 -62.34 -45.52
CA GLY A 2 -31.83 -61.95 -45.12
C GLY A 2 -31.81 -60.42 -45.06
N LYS A 3 -31.45 -59.88 -43.88
CA LYS A 3 -30.87 -58.57 -43.47
C LYS A 3 -31.01 -57.31 -44.35
N ARG A 4 -31.43 -56.19 -43.73
CA ARG A 4 -30.56 -54.99 -43.48
C ARG A 4 -31.16 -54.01 -42.46
N GLU A 5 -30.27 -53.24 -41.85
CA GLU A 5 -30.27 -52.75 -40.47
C GLU A 5 -31.04 -51.46 -40.18
N LYS A 6 -31.39 -51.29 -38.89
CA LYS A 6 -32.07 -50.15 -38.27
C LYS A 6 -31.08 -49.01 -37.97
N GLN A 7 -31.34 -47.82 -38.49
CA GLN A 7 -30.81 -46.56 -37.96
C GLN A 7 -31.75 -46.03 -36.87
N LYS A 8 -31.23 -45.76 -35.67
CA LYS A 8 -31.94 -45.06 -34.59
C LYS A 8 -31.36 -43.66 -34.44
N GLN A 9 -32.23 -42.66 -34.57
CA GLN A 9 -32.00 -41.28 -34.17
C GLN A 9 -31.90 -41.17 -32.64
N ARG A 10 -31.00 -40.30 -32.17
CA ARG A 10 -31.12 -39.62 -30.87
C ARG A 10 -30.50 -38.22 -30.97
N HIS A 11 -31.35 -37.21 -30.79
CA HIS A 11 -30.97 -35.84 -30.48
C HIS A 11 -30.51 -35.76 -29.02
N GLU A 12 -29.41 -35.07 -28.75
CA GLU A 12 -29.19 -34.46 -27.44
C GLU A 12 -28.35 -33.19 -27.50
N LYS A 13 -28.68 -32.31 -26.56
CA LYS A 13 -28.47 -30.85 -26.53
C LYS A 13 -27.01 -30.45 -26.25
N GLY A 14 -26.64 -29.29 -26.79
CA GLY A 14 -25.35 -28.65 -26.56
C GLY A 14 -25.20 -28.07 -25.14
N HIS A 15 -24.02 -28.31 -24.57
CA HIS A 15 -23.44 -27.50 -23.50
C HIS A 15 -22.02 -27.09 -23.88
N ARG A 16 -21.79 -25.77 -23.86
CA ARG A 16 -20.50 -25.12 -24.05
C ARG A 16 -19.72 -25.16 -22.73
N GLY A 17 -18.43 -25.45 -22.79
CA GLY A 17 -17.49 -25.09 -21.73
C GLY A 17 -16.25 -25.98 -21.65
N ARG A 18 -15.15 -25.56 -22.30
CA ARG A 18 -13.77 -25.54 -21.77
C ARG A 18 -12.79 -25.12 -22.88
N GLY A 19 -12.22 -23.94 -22.74
CA GLY A 19 -11.02 -23.52 -23.46
C GLY A 19 -9.90 -23.33 -22.45
N SER A 20 -8.93 -24.24 -22.46
CA SER A 20 -7.63 -24.12 -21.81
C SER A 20 -6.71 -23.36 -22.76
N PHE A 21 -5.97 -22.35 -22.28
CA PHE A 21 -4.93 -21.71 -23.08
C PHE A 21 -3.61 -21.66 -22.31
N ASN A 22 -2.60 -22.26 -22.94
CA ASN A 22 -1.27 -22.55 -22.46
C ASN A 22 -0.34 -21.33 -22.57
N TYR A 23 0.61 -21.28 -21.62
CA TYR A 23 1.84 -20.50 -21.70
C TYR A 23 2.74 -21.02 -22.83
N LEU A 24 3.31 -20.12 -23.63
CA LEU A 24 4.42 -20.41 -24.53
C LEU A 24 5.74 -20.13 -23.78
N GLN A 25 6.55 -21.18 -23.71
CA GLN A 25 7.94 -21.21 -23.27
C GLN A 25 8.72 -21.69 -24.51
N GLU A 26 9.60 -20.85 -25.04
CA GLU A 26 10.49 -21.25 -26.14
C GLU A 26 11.87 -21.57 -25.55
N ASP A 27 12.23 -22.85 -25.65
CA ASP A 27 13.58 -23.39 -25.46
C ASP A 27 14.41 -23.12 -26.73
N HIS A 28 15.64 -22.64 -26.57
CA HIS A 28 16.64 -22.71 -27.62
C HIS A 28 17.96 -23.27 -27.07
N ASP A 29 18.42 -24.31 -27.77
CA ASP A 29 19.53 -25.21 -27.46
C ASP A 29 20.90 -24.53 -27.32
N PHE A 30 21.71 -25.13 -26.45
CA PHE A 30 23.09 -24.81 -26.13
C PHE A 30 24.01 -25.54 -27.11
N ASP A 31 24.85 -24.83 -27.86
CA ASP A 31 26.00 -25.41 -28.58
C ASP A 31 27.29 -24.69 -28.18
N ASP A 32 28.32 -25.48 -27.92
CA ASP A 32 29.52 -25.16 -27.14
C ASP A 32 30.76 -25.43 -28.01
N THR A 33 31.38 -24.40 -28.58
CA THR A 33 32.82 -24.39 -28.93
C THR A 33 33.36 -22.96 -29.19
N PRO A 34 34.68 -22.68 -28.99
CA PRO A 34 35.15 -21.32 -28.73
C PRO A 34 36.03 -20.64 -29.81
N ARG A 35 36.01 -19.28 -29.74
CA ARG A 35 37.01 -18.25 -30.20
C ARG A 35 37.04 -17.83 -31.68
N PRO A 36 37.64 -16.66 -32.05
CA PRO A 36 38.13 -15.50 -31.26
C PRO A 36 37.64 -14.11 -31.78
N SER A 37 37.81 -13.05 -30.97
CA SER A 37 37.68 -11.63 -31.40
C SER A 37 38.88 -11.17 -32.25
N PRO A 38 38.74 -10.13 -33.11
CA PRO A 38 39.08 -8.77 -32.65
C PRO A 38 38.33 -7.56 -33.30
N SER A 39 38.49 -6.43 -32.58
CA SER A 39 38.60 -5.00 -32.98
C SER A 39 37.44 -4.23 -33.63
N GLU A 40 36.98 -3.23 -32.86
CA GLU A 40 36.78 -1.79 -33.20
C GLU A 40 36.43 -1.41 -34.64
N GLU A 41 35.23 -0.82 -34.83
CA GLU A 41 35.03 0.39 -35.63
C GLU A 41 33.68 1.07 -35.29
N GLU A 42 33.70 2.39 -35.30
CA GLU A 42 32.68 3.36 -34.86
C GLU A 42 31.42 3.33 -35.73
N CYS A 43 30.24 3.67 -35.15
CA CYS A 43 29.10 4.19 -35.93
C CYS A 43 28.16 5.05 -35.07
N ALA A 44 28.23 6.36 -35.34
CA ALA A 44 27.16 7.35 -35.52
C ALA A 44 25.91 7.37 -34.61
N ASP A 45 25.86 8.48 -33.87
CA ASP A 45 24.71 9.31 -33.49
C ASP A 45 23.48 9.20 -34.42
N ASP A 46 22.33 8.82 -33.84
CA ASP A 46 21.01 9.17 -34.38
C ASP A 46 20.06 9.46 -33.21
N SER A 47 19.80 10.75 -33.02
CA SER A 47 18.94 11.32 -32.00
C SER A 47 17.54 11.53 -32.58
N ASN A 48 16.61 10.63 -32.25
CA ASN A 48 15.20 10.80 -32.59
C ASN A 48 14.46 11.46 -31.41
N GLU A 49 14.37 12.80 -31.45
CA GLU A 49 13.46 13.60 -30.61
C GLU A 49 12.09 13.68 -31.29
N GLU A 50 11.13 12.87 -30.84
CA GLU A 50 9.71 13.06 -31.17
C GLU A 50 9.13 14.15 -30.25
N LYS A 51 8.83 15.31 -30.85
CA LYS A 51 8.05 16.40 -30.24
C LYS A 51 6.58 16.22 -30.61
N GLU A 52 5.75 15.88 -29.62
CA GLU A 52 4.30 16.03 -29.71
C GLU A 52 3.92 17.37 -29.08
N GLU A 53 3.39 18.27 -29.90
CA GLU A 53 2.71 19.51 -29.51
C GLU A 53 1.21 19.20 -29.40
N GLU A 54 0.63 19.33 -28.20
CA GLU A 54 -0.83 19.36 -28.01
C GLU A 54 -1.23 20.61 -27.23
N GLU A 55 -2.32 21.20 -27.69
CA GLU A 55 -2.84 22.54 -27.46
C GLU A 55 -3.43 22.72 -26.04
N GLU A 56 -3.11 23.83 -25.38
CA GLU A 56 -3.72 24.23 -24.10
C GLU A 56 -5.00 25.05 -24.36
N GLU A 57 -6.16 24.50 -23.98
CA GLU A 57 -7.40 25.27 -23.81
C GLU A 57 -7.43 25.87 -22.40
N GLU A 58 -7.39 27.21 -22.32
CA GLU A 58 -7.53 27.98 -21.08
C GLU A 58 -9.01 28.07 -20.67
N GLU A 59 -9.41 27.32 -19.63
CA GLU A 59 -10.62 27.64 -18.85
C GLU A 59 -10.22 28.38 -17.56
N GLU A 60 -10.45 29.69 -17.53
CA GLU A 60 -10.30 30.53 -16.33
C GLU A 60 -11.39 30.23 -15.30
N GLY A 61 -11.09 29.31 -14.38
CA GLY A 61 -11.82 29.12 -13.13
C GLY A 61 -11.13 29.86 -11.98
N HIS A 62 -11.65 31.03 -11.62
CA HIS A 62 -11.27 31.75 -10.40
C HIS A 62 -11.66 30.93 -9.15
N GLU A 63 -10.73 30.14 -8.62
CA GLU A 63 -10.82 29.58 -7.28
C GLU A 63 -9.67 30.09 -6.41
N ASN A 64 -10.02 30.75 -5.31
CA ASN A 64 -9.12 31.08 -4.22
C ASN A 64 -8.48 29.79 -3.67
N GLN A 65 -7.37 29.36 -4.26
CA GLN A 65 -6.63 28.19 -3.78
C GLN A 65 -5.70 28.62 -2.64
N SER A 66 -5.98 28.09 -1.45
CA SER A 66 -5.11 28.20 -0.28
C SER A 66 -3.67 27.88 -0.65
N HIS A 67 -2.75 28.77 -0.28
CA HIS A 67 -1.32 28.75 -0.62
C HIS A 67 -0.50 27.64 0.08
N ASP A 68 -1.16 26.62 0.60
CA ASP A 68 -0.55 25.62 1.47
C ASP A 68 -0.11 24.37 0.69
N MET A 69 1.08 23.88 1.03
CA MET A 69 1.71 22.77 0.32
C MET A 69 0.93 21.48 0.58
N PRO A 70 0.62 20.66 -0.44
CA PRO A 70 -0.08 19.41 -0.21
C PRO A 70 0.74 18.49 0.70
N SER A 71 0.06 17.81 1.62
CA SER A 71 0.67 16.84 2.53
C SER A 71 1.47 15.78 1.78
N LYS A 72 2.64 15.41 2.32
CA LYS A 72 3.48 14.30 1.81
C LYS A 72 2.70 12.99 1.66
N PHE A 73 1.72 12.76 2.53
CA PHE A 73 0.86 11.57 2.52
C PHE A 73 -0.11 11.56 1.35
N LEU A 74 -0.66 12.72 0.99
CA LEU A 74 -1.52 12.85 -0.19
C LEU A 74 -0.71 12.59 -1.47
N LEU A 75 0.47 13.21 -1.58
CA LEU A 75 1.38 13.03 -2.70
C LEU A 75 1.79 11.56 -2.86
N TYR A 76 2.13 10.89 -1.76
CA TYR A 76 2.48 9.47 -1.74
C TYR A 76 1.34 8.56 -2.23
N GLN A 77 0.12 8.77 -1.72
CA GLN A 77 -1.05 7.99 -2.13
C GLN A 77 -1.33 8.12 -3.63
N GLN A 78 -1.19 9.33 -4.19
CA GLN A 78 -1.39 9.58 -5.61
C GLN A 78 -0.30 8.94 -6.48
N SER A 79 0.95 8.89 -6.00
CA SER A 79 2.08 8.46 -6.83
C SER A 79 2.46 6.98 -6.69
N VAL A 80 2.23 6.38 -5.53
CA VAL A 80 2.74 5.05 -5.18
C VAL A 80 1.64 3.99 -5.12
N GLN A 81 0.46 4.33 -4.64
CA GLN A 81 -0.55 3.32 -4.30
C GLN A 81 -1.60 3.11 -5.41
N SER A 82 -2.08 1.88 -5.55
CA SER A 82 -3.14 1.50 -6.49
C SER A 82 -4.12 0.50 -5.86
N PRO A 83 -4.87 0.92 -4.82
CA PRO A 83 -5.58 0.01 -3.92
C PRO A 83 -6.62 -0.87 -4.63
N LYS A 84 -7.26 -0.39 -5.70
CA LYS A 84 -8.24 -1.18 -6.47
C LYS A 84 -7.60 -2.40 -7.13
N GLY A 85 -6.41 -2.24 -7.70
CA GLY A 85 -5.65 -3.33 -8.30
C GLY A 85 -5.22 -4.34 -7.24
N ASP A 86 -4.66 -3.85 -6.14
CA ASP A 86 -4.21 -4.67 -5.02
C ASP A 86 -5.34 -5.50 -4.42
N ILE A 87 -6.49 -4.88 -4.14
CA ILE A 87 -7.69 -5.56 -3.64
C ILE A 87 -8.16 -6.65 -4.60
N SER A 88 -8.16 -6.38 -5.91
CA SER A 88 -8.53 -7.37 -6.93
C SER A 88 -7.63 -8.61 -6.87
N TYR A 89 -6.30 -8.42 -6.77
CA TYR A 89 -5.35 -9.52 -6.61
C TYR A 89 -5.53 -10.27 -5.30
N LEU A 90 -5.70 -9.55 -4.18
CA LEU A 90 -5.95 -10.14 -2.86
C LEU A 90 -7.20 -11.03 -2.88
N GLN A 91 -8.30 -10.54 -3.45
CA GLN A 91 -9.53 -11.33 -3.59
C GLN A 91 -9.32 -12.54 -4.50
N LYS A 92 -8.66 -12.36 -5.65
CA LYS A 92 -8.37 -13.46 -6.58
C LYS A 92 -7.58 -14.56 -5.89
N PHE A 93 -6.48 -14.24 -5.20
CA PHE A 93 -5.66 -15.23 -4.50
C PHE A 93 -6.42 -15.89 -3.36
N PHE A 94 -7.21 -15.13 -2.61
CA PHE A 94 -8.02 -15.71 -1.53
C PHE A 94 -9.01 -16.74 -2.08
N LEU A 95 -9.73 -16.41 -3.15
CA LEU A 95 -10.70 -17.32 -3.76
C LEU A 95 -10.04 -18.53 -4.42
N MET A 96 -8.82 -18.37 -4.95
CA MET A 96 -8.07 -19.43 -5.60
C MET A 96 -7.50 -20.45 -4.60
N TYR A 97 -6.93 -19.99 -3.48
CA TYR A 97 -6.23 -20.84 -2.53
C TYR A 97 -7.06 -21.26 -1.31
N VAL A 98 -8.01 -20.43 -0.88
CA VAL A 98 -8.90 -20.71 0.25
C VAL A 98 -10.30 -21.09 -0.26
N GLY A 99 -10.90 -20.25 -1.10
CA GLY A 99 -12.19 -20.50 -1.71
C GLY A 99 -13.35 -20.67 -0.73
N GLY A 100 -14.52 -21.06 -1.24
CA GLY A 100 -15.71 -21.42 -0.44
C GLY A 100 -16.42 -20.25 0.28
N ARG A 101 -15.80 -19.07 0.36
CA ARG A 101 -16.38 -17.85 0.95
C ARG A 101 -15.68 -16.60 0.41
N MET A 102 -16.30 -15.44 0.62
CA MET A 102 -15.65 -14.16 0.36
C MET A 102 -14.79 -13.73 1.56
N PRO A 103 -13.64 -13.08 1.34
CA PRO A 103 -12.85 -12.47 2.40
C PRO A 103 -13.57 -11.21 2.93
N LEU A 104 -13.64 -11.06 4.25
CA LEU A 104 -14.27 -9.94 4.95
C LEU A 104 -13.28 -9.18 5.84
N HIS A 105 -12.38 -9.91 6.50
CA HIS A 105 -11.49 -9.33 7.51
C HIS A 105 -10.07 -9.20 6.96
N LEU A 106 -9.65 -7.95 6.72
CA LEU A 106 -8.30 -7.62 6.25
C LEU A 106 -7.43 -7.12 7.41
N GLN A 107 -6.16 -7.48 7.42
CA GLN A 107 -5.13 -6.80 8.19
C GLN A 107 -4.04 -6.27 7.27
N GLU A 108 -3.78 -4.98 7.36
CA GLU A 108 -2.69 -4.30 6.65
C GLU A 108 -1.58 -4.00 7.67
N ASP A 109 -0.49 -4.75 7.61
CA ASP A 109 0.72 -4.48 8.39
C ASP A 109 1.59 -3.49 7.60
N PHE A 110 2.23 -2.55 8.30
CA PHE A 110 2.91 -1.38 7.71
C PHE A 110 1.96 -0.51 6.87
N CYS A 111 0.76 -0.24 7.41
CA CYS A 111 -0.32 0.37 6.64
C CYS A 111 -0.13 1.84 6.27
N GLY A 112 0.75 2.58 6.95
CA GLY A 112 0.94 4.02 6.78
C GLY A 112 -0.39 4.78 6.86
N THR A 113 -0.81 5.36 5.73
CA THR A 113 -2.09 6.10 5.60
C THR A 113 -3.32 5.19 5.49
N ALA A 114 -3.12 3.87 5.48
CA ALA A 114 -4.14 2.83 5.38
C ALA A 114 -5.13 3.05 4.22
N LEU A 115 -4.66 3.54 3.07
CA LEU A 115 -5.52 3.79 1.91
C LEU A 115 -6.12 2.49 1.36
N LEU A 116 -5.32 1.42 1.30
CA LEU A 116 -5.77 0.09 0.88
C LEU A 116 -6.88 -0.41 1.81
N SER A 117 -6.63 -0.34 3.12
CA SER A 117 -7.63 -0.62 4.17
C SER A 117 -8.92 0.20 4.00
N THR A 118 -8.80 1.48 3.71
CA THR A 118 -9.93 2.39 3.53
C THR A 118 -10.76 2.00 2.29
N GLU A 119 -10.10 1.70 1.17
CA GLU A 119 -10.76 1.24 -0.06
C GLU A 119 -11.41 -0.14 0.12
N TRP A 120 -10.78 -1.02 0.90
CA TRP A 120 -11.37 -2.29 1.29
C TRP A 120 -12.70 -2.10 2.02
N LEU A 121 -12.75 -1.18 3.00
CA LEU A 121 -13.98 -0.90 3.75
C LEU A 121 -15.10 -0.31 2.90
N ARG A 122 -14.78 0.50 1.87
CA ARG A 122 -15.78 1.08 0.96
C ARG A 122 -16.49 0.03 0.11
N SER A 123 -15.79 -1.05 -0.22
CA SER A 123 -16.29 -2.04 -1.18
C SER A 123 -17.39 -2.98 -0.65
N ASP A 124 -17.53 -3.13 0.67
CA ASP A 124 -18.58 -3.96 1.29
C ASP A 124 -18.77 -3.55 2.77
N SER A 125 -20.01 -3.30 3.19
CA SER A 125 -20.36 -2.88 4.57
C SER A 125 -20.04 -3.93 5.63
N ARG A 126 -19.87 -5.20 5.26
CA ARG A 126 -19.51 -6.29 6.17
C ARG A 126 -18.00 -6.39 6.41
N ARG A 127 -17.19 -5.70 5.60
CA ARG A 127 -15.73 -5.75 5.70
C ARG A 127 -15.25 -4.98 6.92
N THR A 128 -14.24 -5.54 7.58
CA THR A 128 -13.54 -4.89 8.68
C THR A 128 -12.05 -4.89 8.41
N VAL A 129 -11.33 -3.96 9.04
CA VAL A 129 -9.90 -3.82 8.86
C VAL A 129 -9.16 -3.60 10.17
N VAL A 130 -7.98 -4.21 10.25
CA VAL A 130 -6.95 -3.93 11.24
C VAL A 130 -5.74 -3.32 10.53
N GLY A 131 -5.38 -2.08 10.84
CA GLY A 131 -4.12 -1.49 10.39
C GLY A 131 -3.08 -1.51 11.51
N LEU A 132 -1.82 -1.76 11.19
CA LEU A 132 -0.72 -1.70 12.16
C LEU A 132 0.47 -0.96 11.54
N ASP A 133 0.90 0.13 12.18
CA ASP A 133 2.08 0.90 11.74
C ASP A 133 2.85 1.51 12.92
N LEU A 134 4.12 1.85 12.69
CA LEU A 134 4.98 2.61 13.59
C LEU A 134 4.83 4.13 13.41
N ASP A 135 4.37 4.58 12.25
CA ASP A 135 4.21 6.00 11.93
C ASP A 135 2.87 6.55 12.45
N LEU A 136 2.89 7.09 13.66
CA LEU A 136 1.71 7.72 14.26
C LEU A 136 1.21 8.94 13.46
N GLU A 137 2.10 9.66 12.77
CA GLU A 137 1.72 10.81 11.94
C GLU A 137 0.84 10.34 10.76
N ALA A 138 1.26 9.27 10.08
CA ALA A 138 0.50 8.68 8.97
C ALA A 138 -0.85 8.08 9.44
N LEU A 139 -0.87 7.44 10.61
CA LEU A 139 -2.08 6.88 11.18
C LEU A 139 -3.09 7.98 11.56
N ASN A 140 -2.65 9.06 12.21
CA ASN A 140 -3.52 10.20 12.53
C ASN A 140 -4.04 10.87 11.24
N TRP A 141 -3.17 11.07 10.25
CA TRP A 141 -3.58 11.59 8.96
C TRP A 141 -4.66 10.70 8.29
N CYS A 142 -4.58 9.38 8.44
CA CYS A 142 -5.63 8.46 7.98
C CYS A 142 -6.98 8.72 8.68
N MET A 143 -6.95 8.88 10.01
CA MET A 143 -8.16 9.13 10.81
C MET A 143 -8.88 10.40 10.37
N GLU A 144 -8.14 11.45 10.02
CA GLU A 144 -8.67 12.74 9.58
C GLU A 144 -9.06 12.74 8.10
N SER A 145 -8.23 12.15 7.24
CA SER A 145 -8.33 12.36 5.79
C SER A 145 -8.97 11.18 5.03
N ASN A 146 -8.84 9.95 5.51
CA ASN A 146 -9.24 8.75 4.78
C ASN A 146 -10.52 8.11 5.32
N ILE A 147 -10.63 7.95 6.65
CA ILE A 147 -11.79 7.27 7.26
C ILE A 147 -13.12 8.02 7.03
N PRO A 148 -13.21 9.36 7.14
CA PRO A 148 -14.47 10.08 6.90
C PRO A 148 -15.05 9.83 5.51
N LYS A 149 -14.19 9.54 4.53
CA LYS A 149 -14.58 9.23 3.15
C LYS A 149 -15.11 7.81 2.96
N VAL A 150 -15.12 6.95 3.98
CA VAL A 150 -15.67 5.58 3.90
C VAL A 150 -17.19 5.59 4.08
N GLY A 151 -17.69 6.45 4.97
CA GLY A 151 -19.08 6.50 5.40
C GLY A 151 -19.20 6.59 6.94
N ALA A 152 -20.41 6.76 7.44
CA ALA A 152 -20.69 6.97 8.86
C ALA A 152 -20.22 5.81 9.77
N ASP A 153 -20.08 4.60 9.23
CA ASP A 153 -19.64 3.40 9.94
C ASP A 153 -18.14 3.11 9.78
N GLY A 154 -17.38 3.94 9.05
CA GLY A 154 -15.96 3.69 8.78
C GLY A 154 -15.12 3.55 10.06
N PHE A 155 -15.37 4.40 11.05
CA PHE A 155 -14.66 4.39 12.34
C PHE A 155 -14.98 3.16 13.20
N SER A 156 -16.12 2.51 13.03
CA SER A 156 -16.46 1.30 13.81
C SER A 156 -15.91 0.02 13.19
N ARG A 157 -15.57 0.04 11.89
CA ARG A 157 -15.04 -1.11 11.13
C ARG A 157 -13.53 -1.07 10.93
N MET A 158 -12.89 0.06 11.21
CA MET A 158 -11.44 0.24 11.18
C MET A 158 -10.85 0.20 12.60
N SER A 159 -9.79 -0.59 12.80
CA SER A 159 -8.98 -0.55 14.01
C SER A 159 -7.51 -0.30 13.65
N LEU A 160 -7.04 0.94 13.81
CA LEU A 160 -5.65 1.32 13.59
C LEU A 160 -4.84 1.19 14.88
N PHE A 161 -3.71 0.50 14.80
CA PHE A 161 -2.81 0.29 15.92
C PHE A 161 -1.46 0.95 15.65
N HIS A 162 -1.04 1.81 16.56
CA HIS A 162 0.32 2.33 16.60
C HIS A 162 1.22 1.35 17.37
N GLY A 163 2.19 0.76 16.69
CA GLY A 163 3.18 -0.11 17.33
C GLY A 163 3.99 -0.95 16.35
N ASN A 164 4.91 -1.75 16.89
CA ASN A 164 5.83 -2.54 16.10
C ASN A 164 5.20 -3.88 15.67
N VAL A 165 5.30 -4.24 14.40
CA VAL A 165 4.86 -5.55 13.87
C VAL A 165 5.57 -6.75 14.50
N LEU A 166 6.72 -6.55 15.13
CA LEU A 166 7.45 -7.57 15.90
C LEU A 166 6.91 -7.75 17.32
N GLN A 167 6.05 -6.84 17.78
CA GLN A 167 5.39 -6.89 19.09
C GLN A 167 3.94 -6.44 18.97
N PRO A 168 3.13 -7.04 18.06
CA PRO A 168 1.83 -6.50 17.67
C PRO A 168 0.84 -6.45 18.84
N LEU A 169 0.97 -7.37 19.80
CA LEU A 169 0.13 -7.43 21.00
C LEU A 169 0.34 -6.26 21.95
N GLN A 170 1.45 -5.51 21.84
CA GLN A 170 1.76 -4.33 22.65
C GLN A 170 1.30 -3.03 21.99
N SER A 171 0.89 -3.08 20.72
CA SER A 171 0.45 -1.91 19.96
C SER A 171 -0.80 -1.27 20.56
N LYS A 172 -0.87 0.05 20.46
CA LYS A 172 -1.94 0.86 21.05
C LYS A 172 -2.95 1.28 19.98
N LEU A 173 -4.23 1.14 20.28
CA LEU A 173 -5.29 1.62 19.40
C LEU A 173 -5.19 3.14 19.26
N VAL A 174 -5.16 3.64 18.03
CA VAL A 174 -5.18 5.07 17.73
C VAL A 174 -6.58 5.61 18.05
N LYS A 175 -6.64 6.64 18.89
CA LYS A 175 -7.90 7.27 19.28
C LYS A 175 -8.23 8.41 18.31
N ILE A 176 -9.52 8.61 18.08
CA ILE A 176 -10.03 9.91 17.69
C ILE A 176 -10.04 10.72 18.98
N ASP A 177 -9.41 11.90 19.00
CA ASP A 177 -9.74 12.88 20.02
C ASP A 177 -11.00 13.63 19.56
N PRO A 178 -12.19 13.33 20.11
CA PRO A 178 -13.40 14.04 19.72
C PRO A 178 -13.33 15.55 20.03
N GLN A 179 -12.40 15.98 20.89
CA GLN A 179 -12.22 17.41 21.22
C GLN A 179 -11.49 18.17 20.11
N GLN A 180 -10.58 17.51 19.37
CA GLN A 180 -9.92 18.12 18.20
C GLN A 180 -10.88 18.34 17.03
N LEU A 181 -11.84 17.41 16.82
CA LEU A 181 -12.87 17.60 15.79
C LEU A 181 -13.78 18.81 16.06
N VAL A 182 -14.00 19.16 17.33
CA VAL A 182 -14.84 20.31 17.73
C VAL A 182 -14.04 21.62 17.70
N SER A 183 -12.72 21.59 17.98
CA SER A 183 -11.86 22.76 17.83
C SER A 183 -11.70 23.18 16.37
N ASP A 184 -11.62 22.24 15.43
CA ASP A 184 -11.49 22.57 14.00
C ASP A 184 -12.80 23.13 13.40
N ILE A 185 -13.94 22.73 13.95
CA ILE A 185 -15.24 23.33 13.63
C ILE A 185 -15.36 24.72 14.28
N SER A 186 -14.88 24.89 15.52
CA SER A 186 -14.96 26.17 16.24
C SER A 186 -13.96 27.22 15.73
N LEU A 187 -12.83 26.83 15.15
CA LEU A 187 -11.85 27.78 14.58
C LEU A 187 -12.32 28.42 13.25
N SER A 188 -13.40 27.91 12.64
CA SER A 188 -14.05 28.56 11.50
C SER A 188 -15.10 29.62 11.89
N GLN A 189 -15.36 29.76 13.19
CA GLN A 189 -16.28 30.74 13.76
C GLN A 189 -15.68 31.28 15.06
N ASN A 190 -14.77 32.24 14.96
CA ASN A 190 -14.53 33.33 15.93
C ASN A 190 -13.10 33.88 15.76
N GLU A 191 -12.92 34.77 14.78
CA GLU A 191 -12.02 35.89 15.02
C GLU A 191 -12.83 36.94 15.79
N GLU A 192 -12.57 37.08 17.09
CA GLU A 192 -12.53 38.36 17.81
C GLU A 192 -12.25 38.13 19.32
N ASN A 193 -11.08 38.62 19.75
CA ASN A 193 -10.75 39.22 21.06
C ASN A 193 -11.21 38.58 22.39
N LEU A 194 -10.26 38.13 23.23
CA LEU A 194 -9.71 38.89 24.40
C LEU A 194 -8.89 37.98 25.36
N GLN A 195 -7.86 38.59 25.97
CA GLN A 195 -7.04 38.12 27.11
C GLN A 195 -7.93 37.76 28.33
N THR A 196 -7.58 36.89 29.28
CA THR A 196 -6.44 36.88 30.22
C THR A 196 -6.47 35.59 31.09
N ASP A 197 -5.34 35.33 31.74
CA ASP A 197 -5.14 34.63 33.03
C ASP A 197 -4.86 33.11 33.09
N VAL A 198 -3.63 32.84 33.55
CA VAL A 198 -3.08 31.57 34.05
C VAL A 198 -3.57 31.34 35.48
N PRO A 199 -3.84 30.08 35.88
CA PRO A 199 -3.05 29.53 36.99
C PRO A 199 -2.54 28.11 36.75
N GLU A 200 -1.39 27.85 37.38
CA GLU A 200 -0.69 26.57 37.49
C GLU A 200 -1.48 25.48 38.26
N SER A 201 -1.03 24.24 38.02
CA SER A 201 -1.08 23.08 38.93
C SER A 201 -2.40 22.30 39.02
N ASP A 202 -2.41 21.11 38.41
CA ASP A 202 -2.29 19.86 39.18
C ASP A 202 -2.17 18.66 38.22
N ALA A 203 -1.07 17.92 38.34
CA ALA A 203 -0.84 16.70 37.59
C ALA A 203 -1.75 15.58 38.11
N PRO A 204 -2.56 14.90 37.27
CA PRO A 204 -3.24 13.69 37.69
C PRO A 204 -2.32 12.49 37.46
N THR A 205 -1.72 12.02 38.55
CA THR A 205 -1.19 10.67 38.70
C THR A 205 -2.31 9.65 38.52
N GLY A 206 -2.53 9.21 37.28
CA GLY A 206 -3.59 8.26 36.97
C GLY A 206 -3.51 7.63 35.58
N SER A 207 -2.36 7.11 35.16
CA SER A 207 -2.18 6.67 33.75
C SER A 207 -2.02 5.16 33.51
N VAL A 208 -1.68 4.33 34.50
CA VAL A 208 -1.30 2.93 34.19
C VAL A 208 -2.51 2.03 33.88
N ALA A 209 -3.65 2.22 34.55
CA ALA A 209 -4.81 1.32 34.41
C ALA A 209 -5.69 1.62 33.16
N GLN A 210 -5.77 2.88 32.73
CA GLN A 210 -6.52 3.25 31.52
C GLN A 210 -5.75 2.90 30.24
N ASP A 211 -4.43 2.94 30.29
CA ASP A 211 -3.59 2.77 29.11
C ASP A 211 -3.52 1.32 28.63
N ASP A 212 -3.83 0.33 29.49
CA ASP A 212 -3.83 -1.07 29.09
C ASP A 212 -5.10 -1.48 28.32
N LYS A 213 -6.24 -0.80 28.51
CA LYS A 213 -7.51 -1.13 27.81
C LYS A 213 -7.39 -1.03 26.29
N TYR A 214 -6.55 -0.11 25.82
CA TYR A 214 -6.36 0.18 24.39
C TYR A 214 -5.22 -0.62 23.76
N THR A 215 -4.57 -1.50 24.53
CA THR A 215 -3.53 -2.40 24.03
C THR A 215 -4.17 -3.51 23.17
N LYS A 216 -3.62 -3.81 21.99
CA LYS A 216 -4.17 -4.79 21.03
C LYS A 216 -4.49 -6.15 21.68
N ARG A 217 -3.67 -6.64 22.61
CA ARG A 217 -3.91 -7.90 23.35
C ARG A 217 -5.25 -7.95 24.10
N ASN A 218 -5.80 -6.80 24.47
CA ASN A 218 -7.04 -6.68 25.23
C ASN A 218 -8.26 -6.42 24.33
N ILE A 219 -8.07 -6.35 23.01
CA ILE A 219 -9.12 -6.12 22.02
C ILE A 219 -9.42 -7.41 21.27
N ILE A 220 -10.70 -7.81 21.28
CA ILE A 220 -11.16 -9.00 20.56
C ILE A 220 -11.36 -8.61 19.09
N LEU A 221 -10.61 -9.27 18.20
CA LEU A 221 -10.64 -9.02 16.76
C LEU A 221 -10.99 -10.33 16.01
N PRO A 222 -11.83 -10.31 14.96
CA PRO A 222 -12.22 -11.51 14.20
C PRO A 222 -11.06 -12.04 13.34
N GLY A 223 -10.75 -13.34 13.38
CA GLY A 223 -9.60 -13.92 12.65
C GLY A 223 -9.49 -13.45 11.19
N ARG A 224 -8.27 -13.14 10.74
CA ARG A 224 -8.03 -12.40 9.49
C ARG A 224 -8.11 -13.33 8.29
N ASP A 225 -8.88 -12.94 7.30
CA ASP A 225 -8.99 -13.67 6.03
C ASP A 225 -7.78 -13.39 5.16
N ILE A 226 -7.30 -12.14 5.20
CA ILE A 226 -6.15 -11.67 4.46
C ILE A 226 -5.30 -10.85 5.43
N VAL A 227 -4.01 -11.17 5.48
CA VAL A 227 -2.98 -10.31 6.07
C VAL A 227 -2.07 -9.87 4.92
N CYS A 228 -1.79 -8.59 4.79
CA CYS A 228 -0.88 -8.10 3.75
C CYS A 228 0.16 -7.13 4.30
N ALA A 229 1.34 -7.14 3.67
CA ALA A 229 2.37 -6.13 3.84
C ALA A 229 2.94 -5.79 2.45
N PHE A 230 2.50 -4.66 1.91
CA PHE A 230 2.85 -4.21 0.57
C PHE A 230 3.88 -3.09 0.55
N ASN A 231 4.28 -2.71 -0.66
CA ASN A 231 5.30 -1.74 -0.97
C ASN A 231 6.65 -2.05 -0.33
N TYR A 232 7.01 -3.34 -0.36
CA TYR A 232 8.28 -3.89 0.09
C TYR A 232 8.56 -3.66 1.58
N SER A 233 7.52 -3.44 2.38
CA SER A 233 7.66 -3.05 3.80
C SER A 233 8.41 -4.09 4.65
N CYS A 234 8.30 -5.37 4.29
CA CYS A 234 9.09 -6.44 4.92
C CYS A 234 10.61 -6.22 4.80
N CYS A 235 11.07 -5.45 3.80
CA CYS A 235 12.48 -5.13 3.64
C CYS A 235 13.02 -4.19 4.74
N CYS A 236 12.15 -3.57 5.54
CA CYS A 236 12.54 -2.84 6.74
C CYS A 236 12.98 -3.76 7.90
N LEU A 237 12.69 -5.07 7.83
CA LEU A 237 13.09 -6.07 8.83
C LEU A 237 14.44 -6.70 8.48
N HIS A 238 15.51 -6.09 8.96
CA HIS A 238 16.88 -6.39 8.52
C HIS A 238 17.40 -7.76 8.98
N LYS A 239 16.98 -8.26 10.15
CA LYS A 239 17.45 -9.56 10.63
C LYS A 239 16.52 -10.68 10.15
N ARG A 240 17.12 -11.82 9.77
CA ARG A 240 16.36 -13.04 9.44
C ARG A 240 15.44 -13.50 10.59
N ALA A 241 15.92 -13.38 11.83
CA ALA A 241 15.13 -13.72 13.02
C ALA A 241 13.88 -12.82 13.17
N GLU A 242 13.98 -11.54 12.82
CA GLU A 242 12.85 -10.59 12.86
C GLU A 242 11.81 -10.93 11.79
N LEU A 243 12.23 -11.27 10.57
CA LEU A 243 11.31 -11.76 9.53
C LEU A 243 10.57 -13.04 9.97
N VAL A 244 11.30 -14.01 10.53
CA VAL A 244 10.67 -15.26 11.02
C VAL A 244 9.67 -14.97 12.12
N LEU A 245 10.00 -14.07 13.05
CA LEU A 245 9.09 -13.65 14.11
C LEU A 245 7.84 -12.97 13.53
N TYR A 246 8.01 -12.05 12.60
CA TYR A 246 6.92 -11.39 11.90
C TYR A 246 6.00 -12.39 11.18
N PHE A 247 6.55 -13.34 10.42
CA PHE A 247 5.74 -14.36 9.75
C PHE A 247 4.98 -15.27 10.71
N LYS A 248 5.53 -15.55 11.90
CA LYS A 248 4.78 -16.25 12.95
C LYS A 248 3.56 -15.42 13.39
N HIS A 249 3.73 -14.12 13.63
CA HIS A 249 2.62 -13.24 14.01
C HIS A 249 1.58 -13.07 12.90
N ALA A 250 2.01 -12.91 11.64
CA ALA A 250 1.10 -12.85 10.50
C ALA A 250 0.28 -14.14 10.40
N ARG A 251 0.91 -15.30 10.57
CA ARG A 251 0.24 -16.61 10.60
C ARG A 251 -0.73 -16.75 11.77
N GLU A 252 -0.34 -16.31 12.97
CA GLU A 252 -1.19 -16.36 14.18
C GLU A 252 -2.44 -15.47 14.06
N ALA A 253 -2.37 -14.39 13.28
CA ALA A 253 -3.50 -13.51 13.05
C ALA A 253 -4.55 -14.09 12.09
N LEU A 254 -4.16 -15.06 11.23
CA LEU A 254 -5.03 -15.64 10.22
C LEU A 254 -6.19 -16.43 10.82
N SER A 255 -7.31 -16.40 10.11
CA SER A 255 -8.52 -17.13 10.44
C SER A 255 -8.28 -18.63 10.45
N THR A 256 -8.79 -19.32 11.47
CA THR A 256 -8.80 -20.80 11.53
C THR A 256 -9.69 -21.42 10.45
N LYS A 257 -10.56 -20.61 9.82
CA LYS A 257 -11.37 -21.00 8.64
C LYS A 257 -10.59 -20.91 7.33
N GLY A 258 -9.27 -20.73 7.38
CA GLY A 258 -8.39 -20.51 6.24
C GLY A 258 -8.24 -19.02 5.92
N GLY A 259 -7.03 -18.63 5.51
CA GLY A 259 -6.68 -17.26 5.13
C GLY A 259 -5.36 -17.23 4.36
N ILE A 260 -5.02 -16.08 3.79
CA ILE A 260 -3.77 -15.87 3.06
C ILE A 260 -2.93 -14.76 3.66
N PHE A 261 -1.62 -14.92 3.59
CA PHE A 261 -0.67 -13.83 3.80
C PHE A 261 -0.05 -13.45 2.46
N VAL A 262 -0.03 -12.15 2.14
CA VAL A 262 0.49 -11.65 0.86
C VAL A 262 1.51 -10.54 1.12
N MET A 263 2.66 -10.62 0.46
CA MET A 263 3.67 -9.57 0.46
C MET A 263 4.32 -9.47 -0.92
N ASP A 264 4.82 -8.29 -1.25
CA ASP A 264 5.72 -8.06 -2.36
C ASP A 264 7.18 -8.09 -1.87
N LEU A 265 8.09 -8.47 -2.77
CA LEU A 265 9.52 -8.56 -2.47
C LEU A 265 10.31 -7.73 -3.46
N TYR A 266 11.18 -6.90 -2.90
CA TYR A 266 12.16 -6.12 -3.65
C TYR A 266 13.42 -6.95 -3.87
N GLY A 267 13.93 -6.99 -5.10
CA GLY A 267 15.02 -7.90 -5.48
C GLY A 267 15.50 -7.74 -6.94
N GLY A 268 16.41 -8.61 -7.35
CA GLY A 268 16.94 -8.67 -8.72
C GLY A 268 18.22 -7.84 -8.91
N THR A 269 18.96 -8.05 -10.00
CA THR A 269 20.27 -7.41 -10.22
C THR A 269 20.19 -5.87 -10.28
N SER A 270 19.11 -5.31 -10.81
CA SER A 270 18.88 -3.85 -10.83
C SER A 270 18.78 -3.24 -9.44
N SER A 271 18.38 -4.01 -8.43
CA SER A 271 18.26 -3.53 -7.04
C SER A 271 19.61 -3.30 -6.35
N GLU A 272 20.72 -3.75 -6.97
CA GLU A 272 22.09 -3.55 -6.47
C GLU A 272 22.77 -2.28 -7.02
N HIS A 273 22.16 -1.61 -8.00
CA HIS A 273 22.75 -0.45 -8.69
C HIS A 273 22.13 0.88 -8.26
N LYS A 274 22.74 2.03 -8.59
CA LYS A 274 22.03 3.32 -8.42
C LYS A 274 20.93 3.41 -9.45
N LEU A 275 19.72 3.80 -9.03
CA LEU A 275 18.59 3.98 -9.94
C LEU A 275 17.79 5.21 -9.53
N ARG A 276 17.33 5.98 -10.51
CA ARG A 276 16.46 7.12 -10.28
C ARG A 276 15.34 7.11 -11.32
N LEU A 277 14.11 6.99 -10.85
CA LEU A 277 12.90 6.95 -11.67
C LEU A 277 12.07 8.21 -11.40
N GLN A 278 11.47 8.76 -12.44
CA GLN A 278 10.60 9.93 -12.33
C GLN A 278 9.25 9.67 -12.98
N ARG A 279 8.19 10.15 -12.37
CA ARG A 279 6.82 10.12 -12.92
C ARG A 279 6.19 11.50 -12.77
N ARG A 280 5.61 12.01 -13.86
CA ARG A 280 4.94 13.32 -13.89
C ARG A 280 3.46 13.15 -13.58
N PHE A 281 2.94 14.01 -12.71
CA PHE A 281 1.53 14.16 -12.40
C PHE A 281 1.09 15.60 -12.78
N PRO A 282 -0.22 15.92 -12.80
CA PRO A 282 -0.68 17.26 -13.16
C PRO A 282 0.02 18.37 -12.37
N ASN A 283 0.07 18.24 -11.04
CA ASN A 283 0.55 19.29 -10.14
C ASN A 283 1.99 19.10 -9.61
N PHE A 284 2.56 17.90 -9.76
CA PHE A 284 3.88 17.58 -9.22
C PHE A 284 4.62 16.50 -10.01
N THR A 285 5.92 16.38 -9.77
CA THR A 285 6.76 15.26 -10.25
C THR A 285 7.19 14.43 -9.06
N TYR A 286 6.91 13.13 -9.13
CA TYR A 286 7.38 12.11 -8.19
C TYR A 286 8.75 11.60 -8.65
N VAL A 287 9.69 11.49 -7.72
CA VAL A 287 11.00 10.90 -7.95
C VAL A 287 11.26 9.80 -6.94
N TRP A 288 11.53 8.61 -7.44
CA TRP A 288 12.01 7.47 -6.66
C TRP A 288 13.51 7.33 -6.88
N GLU A 289 14.29 7.32 -5.80
CA GLU A 289 15.74 7.28 -5.84
C GLU A 289 16.26 6.11 -5.00
N GLN A 290 17.05 5.25 -5.63
CA GLN A 290 17.75 4.13 -5.05
C GLN A 290 19.25 4.45 -5.01
N ALA A 291 19.79 4.45 -3.80
CA ALA A 291 21.22 4.59 -3.57
C ALA A 291 21.97 3.30 -3.92
N GLU A 292 23.30 3.40 -3.91
CA GLU A 292 24.16 2.24 -4.09
C GLU A 292 23.90 1.18 -3.01
N PHE A 293 24.04 -0.07 -3.41
CA PHE A 293 23.90 -1.19 -2.49
C PHE A 293 25.13 -1.37 -1.61
N ASP A 294 24.92 -1.37 -0.30
CA ASP A 294 25.94 -1.70 0.68
C ASP A 294 26.05 -3.23 0.79
N ILE A 295 27.10 -3.79 0.19
CA ILE A 295 27.34 -5.24 0.18
C ILE A 295 27.68 -5.81 1.57
N ILE A 296 28.23 -5.00 2.48
CA ILE A 296 28.61 -5.42 3.83
C ILE A 296 27.37 -5.51 4.70
N GLN A 297 26.54 -4.46 4.69
CA GLN A 297 25.30 -4.44 5.47
C GLN A 297 24.15 -5.18 4.79
N ARG A 298 24.28 -5.48 3.50
CA ARG A 298 23.24 -6.01 2.62
C ARG A 298 22.00 -5.12 2.61
N LYS A 299 22.21 -3.81 2.42
CA LYS A 299 21.13 -2.80 2.43
C LYS A 299 21.23 -1.81 1.28
N THR A 300 20.10 -1.27 0.87
CA THR A 300 20.02 -0.09 0.01
C THR A 300 19.15 0.98 0.67
N ARG A 301 19.43 2.25 0.35
CA ARG A 301 18.60 3.38 0.78
C ARG A 301 17.70 3.79 -0.36
N ILE A 302 16.40 3.84 -0.09
CA ILE A 302 15.38 4.33 -1.01
C ILE A 302 14.86 5.67 -0.50
N SER A 303 14.78 6.66 -1.37
CA SER A 303 14.28 7.99 -1.07
C SER A 303 13.22 8.43 -2.06
N LEU A 304 12.15 9.04 -1.55
CA LEU A 304 11.05 9.57 -2.35
C LEU A 304 11.11 11.09 -2.27
N HIS A 305 10.98 11.73 -3.42
CA HIS A 305 11.00 13.19 -3.54
C HIS A 305 9.81 13.66 -4.35
N PHE A 306 9.32 14.85 -4.04
CA PHE A 306 8.24 15.49 -4.77
C PHE A 306 8.65 16.90 -5.19
N HIS A 307 8.45 17.22 -6.47
CA HIS A 307 8.74 18.54 -7.01
C HIS A 307 7.42 19.19 -7.44
N MET A 308 7.03 20.29 -6.80
CA MET A 308 5.79 21.02 -7.11
C MET A 308 5.99 21.89 -8.36
N LYS A 309 5.08 21.82 -9.32
CA LYS A 309 5.22 22.57 -10.58
C LYS A 309 4.95 24.07 -10.40
N LYS A 310 3.83 24.42 -9.75
CA LYS A 310 3.40 25.82 -9.58
C LYS A 310 4.36 26.60 -8.67
N GLU A 311 4.77 25.99 -7.56
CA GLU A 311 5.58 26.68 -6.54
C GLU A 311 7.09 26.58 -6.78
N GLN A 312 7.55 25.77 -7.72
CA GLN A 312 8.97 25.41 -7.93
C GLN A 312 9.68 24.87 -6.66
N ARG A 313 8.91 24.44 -5.65
CA ARG A 313 9.40 23.89 -4.38
C ARG A 313 9.65 22.39 -4.51
N LYS A 314 10.63 21.90 -3.75
CA LYS A 314 11.03 20.48 -3.74
C LYS A 314 10.96 19.93 -2.32
N LEU A 315 10.11 18.94 -2.10
CA LEU A 315 10.11 18.11 -0.90
C LEU A 315 11.08 16.95 -1.12
N ARG A 316 12.32 17.11 -0.63
CA ARG A 316 13.36 16.09 -0.75
C ARG A 316 13.30 15.14 0.44
N HIS A 317 13.55 13.84 0.21
CA HIS A 317 13.52 12.83 1.27
C HIS A 317 12.21 12.87 2.05
N ALA A 318 11.10 13.07 1.33
CA ALA A 318 9.76 13.07 1.90
C ALA A 318 9.49 11.75 2.64
N PHE A 319 10.03 10.67 2.07
CA PHE A 319 10.15 9.36 2.71
C PHE A 319 11.54 8.81 2.43
N SER A 320 12.14 8.16 3.42
CA SER A 320 13.41 7.48 3.28
C SER A 320 13.37 6.14 3.99
N TYR A 321 13.78 5.10 3.28
CA TYR A 321 13.77 3.74 3.77
C TYR A 321 15.17 3.15 3.69
N SER A 322 15.52 2.32 4.68
CA SER A 322 16.66 1.43 4.61
C SER A 322 16.14 0.02 4.41
N TRP A 323 16.27 -0.50 3.20
CA TRP A 323 15.77 -1.82 2.83
C TRP A 323 16.91 -2.82 2.80
N ARG A 324 16.65 -4.01 3.33
CA ARG A 324 17.52 -5.17 3.10
C ARG A 324 17.38 -5.67 1.66
N LEU A 325 18.42 -6.34 1.19
CA LEU A 325 18.42 -7.11 -0.05
C LEU A 325 18.93 -8.55 0.15
#